data_AF-A0A453QGH0-F1
#
_entry.id   AF-A0A453QGH0-F1
#
_cell.length_a   1.000
_cell.length_b   1.000
_cell.length_c   1.000
_cell.angle_alpha   90.00
_cell.angle_beta   90.00
_cell.angle_gamma   90.00
#
_symmetry.space_group_name_H-M   'P 1'
#
loop_
_entity.id
_entity.type
_entity.pdbx_description
1 polymer ?
#
loop_
_entity_poly.entity_id
_entity_poly.type
_entity_poly.pdbx_seq_one_letter_code
_entity_poly.pdbx_strand_id
1 'polypeptide(L)'
;MVPPALASTLHRHSHSAAVTAGRSIFKSELLGSAWTGFLAGCLHTLSGPDHLAALAPLSIGRSPVESAAVGALWGCGHDAGQVMFGLLFLGLKDRLHIEVLRTWGTRVVGLTLLVIGAIGIREATQAAPCVAAALEGGAHQHGGNNSDALEKALLGAGGKKKEISFATFATGIVHGLQPDALMIILPALAMPSRAAGAAFLGMFLVGTVLSMASYTVLIGTCTEALKERVPRITEKLTWAASLVAISMGVAIIVSESFGVSLY
;
A
#
# COMPACT_ATOMS: atom_id res chain seq x y z
N MET A 1 -0.46 2.48 -68.30
CA MET A 1 -1.15 3.55 -67.55
C MET A 1 -2.22 2.92 -66.68
N VAL A 2 -2.10 3.01 -65.36
CA VAL A 2 -3.13 2.51 -64.43
C VAL A 2 -4.30 3.52 -64.46
N PRO A 3 -5.56 3.08 -64.63
CA PRO A 3 -6.70 3.99 -64.67
C PRO A 3 -6.83 4.76 -63.34
N PRO A 4 -7.16 6.06 -63.37
CA PRO A 4 -7.15 6.94 -62.20
C PRO A 4 -8.09 6.49 -61.07
N ALA A 5 -9.16 5.78 -61.42
CA ALA A 5 -10.06 5.16 -60.44
C ALA A 5 -9.34 4.11 -59.58
N LEU A 6 -8.52 3.24 -60.18
CA LEU A 6 -7.82 2.15 -59.47
C LEU A 6 -6.75 2.68 -58.52
N ALA A 7 -6.05 3.76 -58.90
CA ALA A 7 -5.06 4.42 -58.07
C ALA A 7 -5.69 5.03 -56.80
N SER A 8 -6.89 5.63 -56.92
CA SER A 8 -7.61 6.22 -55.79
C SER A 8 -8.12 5.20 -54.77
N THR A 9 -8.49 4.00 -55.23
CA THR A 9 -8.97 2.91 -54.38
C THR A 9 -7.83 2.21 -53.65
N LEU A 10 -6.70 1.99 -54.34
CA LEU A 10 -5.47 1.45 -53.74
C LEU A 10 -4.87 2.38 -52.69
N HIS A 11 -4.89 3.70 -52.94
CA HIS A 11 -4.44 4.69 -51.97
C HIS A 11 -5.36 4.74 -50.73
N ARG A 12 -6.69 4.62 -50.90
CA ARG A 12 -7.64 4.54 -49.78
C ARG A 12 -7.48 3.26 -48.96
N HIS A 13 -7.27 2.12 -49.61
CA HIS A 13 -7.02 0.84 -48.92
C HIS A 13 -5.72 0.87 -48.13
N SER A 14 -4.64 1.41 -48.72
CA SER A 14 -3.34 1.52 -48.05
C SER A 14 -3.39 2.45 -46.84
N HIS A 15 -4.10 3.58 -46.94
CA HIS A 15 -4.30 4.49 -45.80
C HIS A 15 -5.14 3.84 -44.69
N SER A 16 -6.21 3.13 -45.04
CA SER A 16 -7.07 2.44 -44.07
C SER A 16 -6.33 1.30 -43.35
N ALA A 17 -5.52 0.54 -44.09
CA ALA A 17 -4.67 -0.51 -43.53
C ALA A 17 -3.58 0.05 -42.60
N ALA A 18 -2.91 1.13 -43.00
CA ALA A 18 -1.90 1.81 -42.17
C ALA A 18 -2.49 2.40 -40.88
N VAL A 19 -3.69 2.99 -40.93
CA VAL A 19 -4.39 3.50 -39.74
C VAL A 19 -4.82 2.37 -38.81
N THR A 20 -5.25 1.24 -39.36
CA THR A 20 -5.66 0.06 -38.57
C THR A 20 -4.45 -0.61 -37.91
N ALA A 21 -3.34 -0.76 -38.65
CA ALA A 21 -2.08 -1.26 -38.13
C ALA A 21 -1.50 -0.34 -37.05
N GLY A 22 -1.47 0.98 -37.28
CA GLY A 22 -1.01 1.96 -36.29
C GLY A 22 -1.85 1.96 -35.01
N ARG A 23 -3.18 1.81 -35.13
CA ARG A 23 -4.07 1.64 -33.97
C ARG A 23 -3.82 0.33 -33.21
N SER A 24 -3.48 -0.75 -33.90
CA SER A 24 -3.16 -2.03 -33.27
C SER A 24 -1.86 -1.96 -32.48
N ILE A 25 -0.81 -1.37 -33.07
CA ILE A 25 0.49 -1.19 -32.42
C ILE A 25 0.36 -0.32 -31.17
N PHE A 26 -0.35 0.80 -31.28
CA PHE A 26 -0.63 1.68 -30.14
C PHE A 26 -1.38 0.97 -29.02
N LYS A 27 -2.37 0.12 -29.35
CA LYS A 27 -3.10 -0.68 -28.34
C LYS A 27 -2.20 -1.70 -27.65
N SER A 28 -1.33 -2.40 -28.40
CA SER A 28 -0.40 -3.37 -27.82
C SER A 28 0.64 -2.71 -26.92
N GLU A 29 1.14 -1.52 -27.31
CA GLU A 29 2.07 -0.75 -26.48
C GLU A 29 1.40 -0.27 -25.19
N LEU A 30 0.17 0.26 -25.29
CA LEU A 30 -0.59 0.72 -24.12
C LEU A 30 -0.88 -0.45 -23.17
N LEU A 31 -1.30 -1.59 -23.71
CA LEU A 31 -1.60 -2.79 -22.93
C LEU A 31 -0.34 -3.38 -22.28
N GLY A 32 0.78 -3.42 -23.03
CA GLY A 32 2.08 -3.83 -22.49
C GLY A 32 2.51 -2.94 -21.34
N SER A 33 2.45 -1.62 -21.54
CA SER A 33 2.77 -0.62 -20.51
C SER A 33 1.90 -0.75 -19.27
N ALA A 34 0.59 -0.92 -19.47
CA ALA A 34 -0.39 -1.16 -18.41
C ALA A 34 -0.07 -2.43 -17.61
N TRP A 35 0.26 -3.53 -18.29
CA TRP A 35 0.61 -4.79 -17.61
C TRP A 35 1.93 -4.68 -16.84
N THR A 36 2.95 -4.05 -17.44
CA THR A 36 4.22 -3.79 -16.75
C THR A 36 4.00 -2.90 -15.53
N GLY A 37 3.18 -1.86 -15.64
CA GLY A 37 2.80 -0.99 -14.52
C GLY A 37 2.14 -1.78 -13.40
N PHE A 38 1.11 -2.56 -13.74
CA PHE A 38 0.40 -3.41 -12.78
C PHE A 38 1.33 -4.37 -12.03
N LEU A 39 2.16 -5.11 -12.77
CA LEU A 39 3.12 -6.04 -12.17
C LEU A 39 4.17 -5.32 -11.34
N ALA A 40 4.64 -4.15 -11.77
CA ALA A 40 5.58 -3.33 -11.02
C ALA A 40 4.96 -2.84 -9.70
N GLY A 41 3.70 -2.39 -9.69
CA GLY A 41 2.99 -1.98 -8.48
C GLY A 41 2.78 -3.14 -7.50
N CYS A 42 2.38 -4.31 -8.02
CA CYS A 42 2.34 -5.54 -7.22
C CYS A 42 3.73 -5.86 -6.63
N LEU A 43 4.76 -5.95 -7.46
CA LEU A 43 6.10 -6.31 -7.01
C LEU A 43 6.67 -5.31 -6.01
N HIS A 44 6.45 -4.01 -6.21
CA HIS A 44 6.88 -2.95 -5.30
C HIS A 44 6.34 -3.18 -3.88
N THR A 45 5.04 -3.44 -3.77
CA THR A 45 4.40 -3.63 -2.46
C THR A 45 4.71 -4.98 -1.82
N LEU A 46 4.86 -6.04 -2.62
CA LEU A 46 5.25 -7.37 -2.13
C LEU A 46 6.73 -7.43 -1.72
N SER A 47 7.60 -6.66 -2.38
CA SER A 47 9.03 -6.61 -2.09
C SER A 47 9.40 -5.63 -0.98
N GLY A 48 8.56 -4.62 -0.71
CA GLY A 48 8.70 -3.70 0.43
C GLY A 48 8.21 -4.34 1.73
N PRO A 49 9.12 -4.83 2.61
CA PRO A 49 8.71 -5.56 3.80
C PRO A 49 8.12 -4.61 4.87
N ASP A 50 8.34 -3.31 4.73
CA ASP A 50 7.84 -2.23 5.59
C ASP A 50 6.33 -2.05 5.48
N HIS A 51 5.77 -2.14 4.27
CA HIS A 51 4.33 -2.11 4.03
C HIS A 51 3.62 -3.26 4.74
N LEU A 52 4.17 -4.47 4.57
CA LEU A 52 3.67 -5.68 5.23
C LEU A 52 3.79 -5.56 6.75
N ALA A 53 4.92 -5.06 7.26
CA ALA A 53 5.14 -4.87 8.69
C ALA A 53 4.19 -3.83 9.31
N ALA A 54 3.82 -2.79 8.57
CA ALA A 54 2.83 -1.80 9.00
C ALA A 54 1.40 -2.38 9.01
N LEU A 55 1.02 -3.10 7.95
CA LEU A 55 -0.34 -3.60 7.79
C LEU A 55 -0.64 -4.87 8.58
N ALA A 56 0.36 -5.72 8.86
CA ALA A 56 0.18 -6.95 9.61
C ALA A 56 -0.48 -6.75 11.00
N PRO A 57 0.05 -5.90 11.91
CA PRO A 57 -0.60 -5.67 13.20
C PRO A 57 -1.99 -5.04 13.06
N LEU A 58 -2.26 -4.30 11.98
CA LEU A 58 -3.57 -3.72 11.71
C LEU A 58 -4.58 -4.78 11.22
N SER A 59 -4.17 -5.80 10.46
CA SER A 59 -5.11 -6.76 9.86
C SER A 59 -5.40 -7.98 10.71
N ILE A 60 -4.59 -8.29 11.72
CA ILE A 60 -4.77 -9.48 12.56
C ILE A 60 -6.10 -9.42 13.33
N GLY A 61 -6.90 -10.48 13.19
CA GLY A 61 -8.15 -10.67 13.94
C GLY A 61 -9.35 -9.87 13.43
N ARG A 62 -9.23 -9.24 12.25
CA ARG A 62 -10.33 -8.56 11.53
C ARG A 62 -10.96 -9.49 10.48
N SER A 63 -12.21 -9.21 10.13
CA SER A 63 -12.88 -9.93 9.04
C SER A 63 -12.21 -9.68 7.69
N PRO A 64 -12.46 -10.49 6.64
CA PRO A 64 -11.81 -10.34 5.34
C PRO A 64 -12.17 -8.99 4.70
N VAL A 65 -13.42 -8.56 4.85
CA VAL A 65 -13.92 -7.29 4.28
C VAL A 65 -13.28 -6.09 4.98
N GLU A 66 -13.17 -6.12 6.30
CA GLU A 66 -12.50 -5.05 7.06
C GLU A 66 -11.01 -5.00 6.74
N SER A 67 -10.37 -6.16 6.61
CA SER A 67 -8.95 -6.26 6.26
C SER A 67 -8.69 -5.76 4.84
N ALA A 68 -9.58 -6.06 3.89
CA ALA A 68 -9.54 -5.51 2.53
C ALA A 68 -9.67 -3.99 2.55
N ALA A 69 -10.62 -3.45 3.33
CA ALA A 69 -10.84 -2.00 3.42
C ALA A 69 -9.62 -1.28 4.03
N VAL A 70 -9.00 -1.86 5.07
CA VAL A 70 -7.79 -1.31 5.70
C VAL A 70 -6.63 -1.30 4.70
N GLY A 71 -6.38 -2.42 4.02
CA GLY A 71 -5.32 -2.53 3.02
C GLY A 71 -5.53 -1.60 1.83
N ALA A 72 -6.76 -1.53 1.30
CA ALA A 72 -7.09 -0.66 0.18
C ALA A 72 -6.99 0.82 0.56
N LEU A 73 -7.45 1.21 1.75
CA LEU A 73 -7.42 2.59 2.20
C LEU A 73 -6.01 3.08 2.50
N TRP A 74 -5.21 2.23 3.15
CA TRP A 74 -3.80 2.49 3.36
C TRP A 74 -3.05 2.57 2.02
N GLY A 75 -3.33 1.65 1.08
CA GLY A 75 -2.75 1.66 -0.26
C GLY A 75 -3.12 2.89 -1.08
N CYS A 76 -4.38 3.35 -1.02
CA CYS A 76 -4.79 4.61 -1.65
C CYS A 76 -4.07 5.81 -1.03
N GLY A 77 -3.87 5.80 0.29
CA GLY A 77 -3.10 6.83 0.98
C GLY A 77 -1.64 6.83 0.52
N HIS A 78 -1.04 5.65 0.48
CA HIS A 78 0.32 5.43 0.01
C HIS A 78 0.51 5.94 -1.43
N ASP A 79 -0.36 5.54 -2.36
CA ASP A 79 -0.36 6.03 -3.73
C ASP A 79 -0.49 7.56 -3.80
N ALA A 80 -1.36 8.16 -2.98
CA ALA A 80 -1.52 9.61 -2.92
C ALA A 80 -0.22 10.29 -2.42
N GLY A 81 0.45 9.71 -1.43
CA GLY A 81 1.77 10.13 -0.96
C GLY A 81 2.81 10.06 -2.08
N GLN A 82 2.88 8.95 -2.81
CA GLN A 82 3.85 8.74 -3.90
C GLN A 82 3.63 9.72 -5.05
N VAL A 83 2.38 9.93 -5.45
CA VAL A 83 2.03 10.90 -6.51
C VAL A 83 2.36 12.32 -6.05
N MET A 84 2.04 12.69 -4.80
CA MET A 84 2.35 14.01 -4.25
C MET A 84 3.86 14.25 -4.19
N PHE A 85 4.63 13.29 -3.68
CA PHE A 85 6.08 13.35 -3.67
C PHE A 85 6.64 13.45 -5.09
N GLY A 86 6.07 12.70 -6.05
CA GLY A 86 6.52 12.73 -7.42
C GLY A 86 6.29 14.03 -8.15
N LEU A 87 5.11 14.63 -7.96
CA LEU A 87 4.81 15.96 -8.49
C LEU A 87 5.73 17.03 -7.86
N LEU A 88 5.97 16.92 -6.55
CA LEU A 88 6.90 17.81 -5.84
C LEU A 88 8.32 17.69 -6.39
N PHE A 89 8.80 16.47 -6.61
CA PHE A 89 10.09 16.18 -7.20
C PHE A 89 10.20 16.78 -8.61
N LEU A 90 9.20 16.57 -9.47
CA LEU A 90 9.21 17.13 -10.83
C LEU A 90 9.20 18.66 -10.85
N GLY A 91 8.48 19.30 -9.92
CA GLY A 91 8.38 20.76 -9.84
C GLY A 91 9.58 21.47 -9.20
N LEU A 92 10.28 20.80 -8.28
CA LEU A 92 11.37 21.39 -7.49
C LEU A 92 12.71 20.66 -7.67
N LYS A 93 12.87 19.84 -8.72
CA LYS A 93 14.06 18.98 -8.93
C LYS A 93 15.40 19.70 -8.79
N ASP A 94 15.48 20.96 -9.22
CA ASP A 94 16.71 21.76 -9.20
C ASP A 94 16.96 22.46 -7.84
N ARG A 95 16.01 22.35 -6.90
CA ARG A 95 16.06 22.95 -5.55
C ARG A 95 16.04 21.92 -4.42
N LEU A 96 15.66 20.68 -4.70
CA LEU A 96 15.55 19.62 -3.71
C LEU A 96 16.89 18.91 -3.53
N HIS A 97 17.43 19.00 -2.32
CA HIS A 97 18.54 18.13 -1.90
C HIS A 97 17.96 16.73 -1.66
N ILE A 98 18.07 15.86 -2.67
CA ILE A 98 17.49 14.51 -2.65
C ILE A 98 17.94 13.72 -1.42
N GLU A 99 19.17 13.93 -0.96
CA GLU A 99 19.71 13.31 0.24
C GLU A 99 18.98 13.73 1.51
N VAL A 100 18.61 15.01 1.65
CA VAL A 100 17.85 15.52 2.80
C VAL A 100 16.43 14.93 2.81
N LEU A 101 15.75 14.94 1.66
CA LEU A 101 14.43 14.30 1.53
C LEU A 101 14.51 12.80 1.82
N ARG A 102 15.57 12.15 1.37
CA ARG A 102 15.79 10.73 1.60
C ARG A 102 15.90 10.41 3.07
N THR A 103 16.81 11.10 3.76
CA THR A 103 17.03 10.92 5.19
C THR A 103 15.76 11.23 6.01
N TRP A 104 15.03 12.30 5.70
CA TRP A 104 13.80 12.62 6.42
C TRP A 104 12.66 11.63 6.12
N GLY A 105 12.47 11.26 4.86
CA GLY A 105 11.44 10.28 4.46
C GLY A 105 11.64 8.93 5.12
N THR A 106 12.87 8.40 5.08
CA THR A 106 13.22 7.12 5.72
C THR A 106 13.01 7.16 7.25
N ARG A 107 13.37 8.28 7.91
CA ARG A 107 13.13 8.45 9.35
C ARG A 107 11.65 8.50 9.70
N VAL A 108 10.85 9.19 8.91
CA VAL A 108 9.39 9.30 9.11
C VAL A 108 8.73 7.93 9.00
N VAL A 109 9.16 7.08 8.05
CA VAL A 109 8.67 5.70 7.97
C VAL A 109 9.12 4.85 9.15
N GLY A 110 10.39 4.93 9.54
CA GLY A 110 10.87 4.24 10.74
C GLY A 110 10.06 4.60 11.99
N LEU A 111 9.75 5.89 12.18
CA LEU A 111 8.89 6.37 13.27
C LEU A 111 7.45 5.87 13.14
N THR A 112 6.89 5.84 11.93
CA THR A 112 5.54 5.33 11.68
C THR A 112 5.43 3.85 12.05
N LEU A 113 6.43 3.04 11.71
CA LEU A 113 6.50 1.62 12.10
C LEU A 113 6.62 1.43 13.61
N LEU A 114 7.40 2.27 14.30
CA LEU A 114 7.47 2.27 15.77
C LEU A 114 6.10 2.57 16.40
N VAL A 115 5.39 3.57 15.89
CA VAL A 115 4.06 3.96 16.39
C VAL A 115 3.05 2.84 16.15
N ILE A 116 2.99 2.28 14.94
CA ILE A 116 2.07 1.19 14.60
C ILE A 116 2.35 -0.04 15.47
N GLY A 117 3.62 -0.45 15.64
CA GLY A 117 3.96 -1.58 16.49
C GLY A 117 3.69 -1.32 17.97
N ALA A 118 3.96 -0.10 18.47
CA ALA A 118 3.61 0.25 19.85
C ALA A 118 2.09 0.20 20.09
N ILE A 119 1.29 0.64 19.12
CA ILE A 119 -0.17 0.51 19.16
C ILE A 119 -0.58 -0.96 19.19
N GLY A 120 -0.04 -1.80 18.30
CA GLY A 120 -0.38 -3.23 18.27
C GLY A 120 -0.03 -3.97 19.57
N ILE A 121 1.07 -3.62 20.24
CA ILE A 121 1.41 -4.15 21.58
C ILE A 121 0.39 -3.71 22.63
N ARG A 122 0.00 -2.43 22.62
CA ARG A 122 -1.01 -1.90 23.55
C ARG A 122 -2.36 -2.60 23.37
N GLU A 123 -2.76 -2.87 22.13
CA GLU A 123 -3.99 -3.59 21.83
C GLU A 123 -3.95 -5.04 22.31
N ALA A 124 -2.84 -5.74 22.06
CA ALA A 124 -2.66 -7.12 22.51
C ALA A 124 -2.64 -7.23 24.05
N THR A 125 -2.02 -6.28 24.75
CA THR A 125 -1.99 -6.25 26.22
C THR A 125 -3.33 -5.90 26.86
N GLN A 126 -4.14 -5.05 26.25
CA GLN A 126 -5.47 -4.72 26.74
C GLN A 126 -6.48 -5.87 26.55
N ALA A 127 -6.22 -6.79 25.62
CA ALA A 127 -6.98 -8.03 25.44
C ALA A 127 -6.64 -9.11 26.50
N ALA A 128 -5.48 -9.04 27.15
CA ALA A 128 -5.07 -10.02 28.18
C ALA A 128 -5.94 -10.03 29.47
N PRO A 129 -6.28 -8.88 30.10
CA PRO A 129 -7.07 -8.87 31.33
C PRO A 129 -8.53 -9.28 31.15
N CYS A 130 -9.14 -9.07 29.97
CA CYS A 130 -10.53 -9.49 29.72
C CYS A 130 -10.66 -11.02 29.56
N VAL A 131 -9.62 -11.68 29.02
CA VAL A 131 -9.56 -13.15 28.90
C VAL A 131 -9.25 -13.81 30.25
N ALA A 132 -8.44 -13.19 31.10
CA ALA A 132 -8.22 -13.67 32.47
C ALA A 132 -9.52 -13.62 33.31
N ALA A 133 -10.29 -12.53 33.21
CA ALA A 133 -11.59 -12.41 33.88
C ALA A 133 -12.65 -13.40 33.35
N ALA A 134 -12.65 -13.69 32.04
CA ALA A 134 -13.57 -14.66 31.42
C ALA A 134 -13.30 -16.13 31.83
N LEU A 135 -12.07 -16.44 32.27
CA LEU A 135 -11.71 -17.78 32.74
C LEU A 135 -12.07 -18.02 34.22
N GLU A 136 -12.20 -16.96 35.03
CA GLU A 136 -12.62 -17.07 36.44
C GLU A 136 -14.14 -16.95 36.63
N GLY A 137 -14.87 -16.33 35.69
CA GLY A 137 -16.32 -16.09 35.79
C GLY A 137 -17.13 -16.80 34.71
N GLY A 138 -17.51 -18.05 34.94
CA GLY A 138 -18.55 -18.71 34.15
C GLY A 138 -19.93 -18.11 34.44
N ALA A 139 -20.32 -17.02 33.77
CA ALA A 139 -21.71 -16.57 33.72
C ALA A 139 -21.95 -15.58 32.55
N HIS A 140 -22.92 -15.94 31.71
CA HIS A 140 -23.60 -15.14 30.67
C HIS A 140 -23.26 -13.63 30.59
N GLN A 141 -22.65 -13.20 29.48
CA GLN A 141 -22.99 -11.89 28.91
C GLN A 141 -22.71 -11.78 27.41
N HIS A 142 -23.60 -11.04 26.76
CA HIS A 142 -23.81 -10.90 25.31
C HIS A 142 -22.56 -10.61 24.49
N GLY A 143 -22.54 -11.18 23.28
CA GLY A 143 -21.65 -10.77 22.19
C GLY A 143 -21.69 -9.26 21.98
N GLY A 144 -20.57 -8.62 22.31
CA GLY A 144 -20.30 -7.21 22.07
C GLY A 144 -19.06 -7.11 21.20
N ASN A 145 -19.22 -6.44 20.07
CA ASN A 145 -18.27 -6.26 18.98
C ASN A 145 -16.83 -5.97 19.42
N ASN A 146 -15.88 -6.84 19.02
CA ASN A 146 -14.43 -6.56 19.08
C ASN A 146 -14.00 -5.33 18.24
N SER A 147 -14.93 -4.73 17.48
CA SER A 147 -14.77 -3.44 16.80
C SER A 147 -14.52 -2.27 17.76
N ASP A 148 -15.08 -2.36 18.99
CA ASP A 148 -15.23 -1.19 19.87
C ASP A 148 -13.97 -0.87 20.69
N ALA A 149 -13.06 -1.85 20.86
CA ALA A 149 -11.80 -1.67 21.60
C ALA A 149 -10.68 -1.07 20.73
N LEU A 150 -10.61 -1.50 19.46
CA LEU A 150 -9.82 -0.86 18.41
C LEU A 150 -10.27 0.58 18.17
N GLU A 151 -11.60 0.79 18.14
CA GLU A 151 -12.20 2.11 18.09
C GLU A 151 -11.74 2.93 19.30
N LYS A 152 -11.85 2.43 20.55
CA LYS A 152 -11.39 3.16 21.75
C LYS A 152 -9.89 3.47 21.82
N ALA A 153 -9.01 2.65 21.25
CA ALA A 153 -7.55 2.84 21.32
C ALA A 153 -7.05 3.89 20.31
N LEU A 154 -7.70 3.98 19.14
CA LEU A 154 -7.55 5.10 18.19
C LEU A 154 -8.19 6.40 18.73
N LEU A 155 -9.25 6.29 19.54
CA LEU A 155 -10.00 7.40 20.15
C LEU A 155 -9.26 8.16 21.28
N GLY A 156 -7.99 7.86 21.57
CA GLY A 156 -7.12 8.78 22.31
C GLY A 156 -6.90 10.12 21.60
N ALA A 157 -7.24 10.18 20.31
CA ALA A 157 -7.42 11.41 19.52
C ALA A 157 -8.76 11.36 18.74
N GLY A 158 -9.84 11.04 19.48
CA GLY A 158 -11.29 11.30 19.31
C GLY A 158 -12.03 11.44 17.97
N GLY A 159 -13.06 10.57 17.75
CA GLY A 159 -14.28 10.75 16.93
C GLY A 159 -14.74 9.71 15.84
N LYS A 160 -15.38 8.58 16.18
CA LYS A 160 -16.25 7.70 15.32
C LYS A 160 -15.56 6.97 14.12
N LYS A 161 -16.03 5.77 13.73
CA LYS A 161 -15.56 4.95 12.56
C LYS A 161 -15.02 5.67 11.31
N LYS A 162 -15.48 6.88 10.97
CA LYS A 162 -14.92 7.72 9.88
C LYS A 162 -13.45 8.11 10.13
N GLU A 163 -13.05 8.30 11.37
CA GLU A 163 -11.69 8.70 11.72
C GLU A 163 -10.69 7.56 11.68
N ILE A 164 -11.11 6.31 11.96
CA ILE A 164 -10.26 5.13 11.78
C ILE A 164 -9.86 4.98 10.30
N SER A 165 -10.83 5.20 9.41
CA SER A 165 -10.59 5.26 7.97
C SER A 165 -9.63 6.40 7.61
N PHE A 166 -9.87 7.62 8.11
CA PHE A 166 -8.99 8.75 7.82
C PHE A 166 -7.56 8.55 8.34
N ALA A 167 -7.40 8.03 9.56
CA ALA A 167 -6.08 7.75 10.13
C ALA A 167 -5.31 6.72 9.31
N THR A 168 -5.97 5.65 8.85
CA THR A 168 -5.35 4.62 7.98
C THR A 168 -4.93 5.20 6.63
N PHE A 169 -5.74 6.08 6.05
CA PHE A 169 -5.39 6.79 4.83
C PHE A 169 -4.23 7.77 5.04
N ALA A 170 -4.26 8.53 6.13
CA ALA A 170 -3.24 9.53 6.46
C ALA A 170 -1.88 8.88 6.75
N THR A 171 -1.85 7.77 7.50
CA THR A 171 -0.62 7.00 7.69
C THR A 171 -0.11 6.43 6.37
N GLY A 172 -1.01 5.99 5.48
CA GLY A 172 -0.67 5.64 4.10
C GLY A 172 0.03 6.79 3.37
N ILE A 173 -0.52 8.01 3.39
CA ILE A 173 0.12 9.19 2.77
C ILE A 173 1.52 9.43 3.32
N VAL A 174 1.65 9.42 4.65
CA VAL A 174 2.93 9.64 5.33
C VAL A 174 3.95 8.58 4.91
N HIS A 175 3.52 7.33 4.75
CA HIS A 175 4.38 6.24 4.31
C HIS A 175 4.76 6.35 2.83
N GLY A 176 3.80 6.69 1.96
CA GLY A 176 4.02 6.87 0.51
C GLY A 176 4.82 8.11 0.14
N LEU A 177 5.04 9.04 1.08
CA LEU A 177 5.98 10.14 0.93
C LEU A 177 7.45 9.69 0.95
N GLN A 178 7.72 8.39 1.10
CA GLN A 178 9.08 7.87 1.01
C GLN A 178 9.73 8.15 -0.36
N PRO A 179 11.07 8.22 -0.39
CA PRO A 179 11.82 8.41 -1.64
C PRO A 179 11.68 7.25 -2.63
N ASP A 180 11.16 6.11 -2.20
CA ASP A 180 10.83 4.97 -3.08
C ASP A 180 9.74 5.31 -4.11
N ALA A 181 8.98 6.39 -3.89
CA ALA A 181 8.13 7.03 -4.90
C ALA A 181 8.90 7.38 -6.20
N LEU A 182 10.22 7.53 -6.16
CA LEU A 182 11.02 7.69 -7.39
C LEU A 182 11.04 6.42 -8.24
N MET A 183 10.87 5.24 -7.66
CA MET A 183 10.84 3.96 -8.38
C MET A 183 9.62 3.83 -9.30
N ILE A 184 8.52 4.53 -9.01
CA ILE A 184 7.34 4.56 -9.89
C ILE A 184 7.47 5.64 -10.99
N ILE A 185 8.08 6.78 -10.69
CA ILE A 185 8.16 7.92 -11.62
C ILE A 185 9.20 7.69 -12.71
N LEU A 186 10.39 7.19 -12.36
CA LEU A 186 11.50 7.07 -13.32
C LEU A 186 11.17 6.12 -14.48
N PRO A 187 10.58 4.93 -14.27
CA PRO A 187 10.14 4.08 -15.37
C PRO A 187 9.03 4.72 -16.20
N ALA A 188 8.09 5.43 -15.56
CA ALA A 188 7.01 6.13 -16.27
C ALA A 188 7.53 7.23 -17.21
N LEU A 189 8.62 7.92 -16.82
CA LEU A 189 9.29 8.91 -17.66
C LEU A 189 10.13 8.30 -18.79
N ALA A 190 10.58 7.05 -18.63
CA ALA A 190 11.33 6.33 -19.66
C ALA A 190 10.42 5.75 -20.76
N MET A 191 9.09 5.80 -20.59
CA MET A 191 8.15 5.26 -21.57
C MET A 191 8.17 6.06 -22.88
N PRO A 192 8.03 5.40 -24.03
CA PRO A 192 8.16 6.01 -25.36
C PRO A 192 7.08 7.04 -25.68
N SER A 193 5.96 7.03 -24.95
CA SER A 193 4.89 8.00 -25.10
C SER A 193 4.27 8.39 -23.76
N ARG A 194 3.71 9.60 -23.70
CA ARG A 194 2.99 10.09 -22.50
C ARG A 194 1.80 9.21 -22.15
N ALA A 195 1.12 8.64 -23.15
CA ALA A 195 0.01 7.73 -22.94
C ALA A 195 0.47 6.38 -22.34
N ALA A 196 1.59 5.85 -22.83
CA ALA A 196 2.21 4.64 -22.27
C ALA A 196 2.68 4.87 -20.81
N GLY A 197 3.33 6.01 -20.53
CA GLY A 197 3.71 6.41 -19.18
C GLY A 197 2.51 6.56 -18.24
N ALA A 198 1.41 7.18 -18.71
CA ALA A 198 0.18 7.31 -17.94
C ALA A 198 -0.51 5.95 -17.68
N ALA A 199 -0.52 5.05 -18.68
CA ALA A 199 -1.07 3.71 -18.53
C ALA A 199 -0.24 2.86 -17.55
N PHE A 200 1.09 2.95 -17.63
CA PHE A 200 2.01 2.35 -16.67
C PHE A 200 1.73 2.87 -15.25
N LEU A 201 1.69 4.20 -15.09
CA LEU A 201 1.49 4.83 -13.78
C LEU A 201 0.12 4.46 -13.19
N GLY A 202 -0.96 4.60 -13.96
CA GLY A 202 -2.30 4.28 -13.48
C GLY A 202 -2.45 2.82 -13.06
N MET A 203 -1.89 1.89 -13.83
CA MET A 203 -1.93 0.47 -13.47
C MET A 203 -0.98 0.10 -12.34
N PHE A 204 0.14 0.82 -12.17
CA PHE A 204 0.99 0.68 -10.99
C PHE A 204 0.20 0.96 -9.72
N LEU A 205 -0.50 2.09 -9.65
CA LEU A 205 -1.33 2.45 -8.50
C LEU A 205 -2.40 1.37 -8.22
N VAL A 206 -3.08 0.89 -9.27
CA VAL A 206 -4.03 -0.22 -9.14
C VAL A 206 -3.37 -1.49 -8.60
N GLY A 207 -2.18 -1.84 -9.08
CA GLY A 207 -1.40 -2.99 -8.61
C GLY A 207 -1.01 -2.86 -7.13
N THR A 208 -0.59 -1.67 -6.70
CA THR A 208 -0.27 -1.34 -5.30
C THR A 208 -1.48 -1.59 -4.41
N VAL A 209 -2.61 -0.93 -4.67
CA VAL A 209 -3.83 -1.03 -3.84
C VAL A 209 -4.34 -2.47 -3.80
N LEU A 210 -4.37 -3.15 -4.95
CA LEU A 210 -4.86 -4.53 -5.02
C LEU A 210 -3.97 -5.49 -4.23
N SER A 211 -2.65 -5.37 -4.38
CA SER A 211 -1.69 -6.17 -3.64
C SER A 211 -1.84 -5.97 -2.13
N MET A 212 -1.89 -4.71 -1.68
CA MET A 212 -2.06 -4.37 -0.27
C MET A 212 -3.37 -4.91 0.31
N ALA A 213 -4.49 -4.72 -0.40
CA ALA A 213 -5.76 -5.31 -0.02
C ALA A 213 -5.73 -6.84 0.00
N SER A 214 -4.99 -7.48 -0.90
CA SER A 214 -4.95 -8.94 -1.00
C SER A 214 -4.22 -9.59 0.17
N TYR A 215 -3.02 -9.12 0.54
CA TYR A 215 -2.28 -9.74 1.64
C TYR A 215 -2.90 -9.38 3.00
N THR A 216 -3.55 -8.23 3.14
CA THR A 216 -4.31 -7.92 4.37
C THR A 216 -5.51 -8.84 4.52
N VAL A 217 -6.24 -9.14 3.43
CA VAL A 217 -7.31 -10.16 3.42
C VAL A 217 -6.77 -11.52 3.83
N LEU A 218 -5.62 -11.94 3.31
CA LEU A 218 -5.00 -13.21 3.67
C LEU A 218 -4.66 -13.25 5.18
N ILE A 219 -4.03 -12.20 5.70
CA ILE A 219 -3.70 -12.09 7.12
C ILE A 219 -4.99 -12.12 7.96
N GLY A 220 -5.98 -11.30 7.61
CA GLY A 220 -7.26 -11.23 8.31
C GLY A 220 -7.98 -12.58 8.34
N THR A 221 -8.15 -13.21 7.19
CA THR A 221 -8.85 -14.50 7.08
C THR A 221 -8.13 -15.61 7.84
N CYS A 222 -6.81 -15.72 7.69
CA CYS A 222 -6.02 -16.74 8.41
C CYS A 222 -6.08 -16.53 9.93
N THR A 223 -6.01 -15.27 10.38
CA THR A 223 -5.99 -14.95 11.81
C THR A 223 -7.38 -15.02 12.45
N GLU A 224 -8.44 -14.65 11.72
CA GLU A 224 -9.83 -14.80 12.15
C GLU A 224 -10.21 -16.28 12.28
N ALA A 225 -9.92 -17.11 11.27
CA ALA A 225 -10.17 -18.55 11.34
C ALA A 225 -9.42 -19.20 12.51
N LEU A 226 -8.21 -18.69 12.81
CA LEU A 226 -7.40 -19.17 13.90
C LEU A 226 -7.90 -18.68 15.28
N LYS A 227 -8.51 -17.49 15.34
CA LYS A 227 -9.16 -16.93 16.53
C LYS A 227 -10.32 -17.80 17.02
N GLU A 228 -11.13 -18.31 16.09
CA GLU A 228 -12.26 -19.21 16.41
C GLU A 228 -11.80 -20.52 17.06
N ARG A 229 -10.56 -20.95 16.78
CA ARG A 229 -9.98 -22.19 17.32
C ARG A 229 -9.19 -21.96 18.60
N VAL A 230 -8.37 -20.90 18.66
CA VAL A 230 -7.45 -20.63 19.77
C VAL A 230 -7.36 -19.12 20.03
N PRO A 231 -8.21 -18.53 20.88
CA PRO A 231 -8.30 -17.07 21.03
C PRO A 231 -7.01 -16.38 21.53
N ARG A 232 -6.10 -17.11 22.18
CA ARG A 232 -4.81 -16.59 22.66
C ARG A 232 -3.75 -16.46 21.57
N ILE A 233 -3.94 -17.06 20.40
CA ILE A 233 -2.91 -17.05 19.35
C ILE A 233 -2.96 -15.77 18.52
N THR A 234 -4.12 -15.15 18.33
CA THR A 234 -4.23 -13.82 17.70
C THR A 234 -3.53 -12.75 18.52
N GLU A 235 -3.60 -12.83 19.86
CA GLU A 235 -2.83 -11.94 20.75
C GLU A 235 -1.31 -12.10 20.53
N LYS A 236 -0.83 -13.35 20.53
CA LYS A 236 0.59 -13.65 20.29
C LYS A 236 1.05 -13.23 18.89
N LEU A 237 0.21 -13.42 17.87
CA LEU A 237 0.50 -13.01 16.49
C LEU A 237 0.55 -11.49 16.38
N THR A 238 -0.35 -10.77 17.06
CA THR A 238 -0.34 -9.30 17.09
C THR A 238 0.92 -8.78 17.77
N TRP A 239 1.32 -9.38 18.90
CA TRP A 239 2.60 -9.10 19.55
C TRP A 239 3.79 -9.36 18.63
N ALA A 240 3.84 -10.52 17.97
CA ALA A 240 4.92 -10.87 17.06
C ALA A 240 5.01 -9.90 15.87
N ALA A 241 3.89 -9.60 15.22
CA ALA A 241 3.82 -8.64 14.12
C ALA A 241 4.24 -7.24 14.55
N SER A 242 3.83 -6.82 15.75
CA SER A 242 4.20 -5.52 16.33
C SER A 242 5.69 -5.43 16.66
N LEU A 243 6.29 -6.51 17.18
CA LEU A 243 7.72 -6.59 17.43
C LEU A 243 8.51 -6.55 16.11
N VAL A 244 8.03 -7.21 15.06
CA VAL A 244 8.62 -7.11 13.72
C VAL A 244 8.58 -5.67 13.22
N ALA A 245 7.42 -5.01 13.30
CA ALA A 245 7.26 -3.60 12.91
C ALA A 245 8.23 -2.68 13.68
N ILE A 246 8.31 -2.83 15.01
CA ILE A 246 9.24 -2.04 15.85
C ILE A 246 10.69 -2.33 15.46
N SER A 247 11.06 -3.61 15.34
CA SER A 247 12.44 -4.00 15.01
C SER A 247 12.88 -3.43 13.67
N MET A 248 11.98 -3.42 12.68
CA MET A 248 12.25 -2.81 11.38
C MET A 248 12.35 -1.29 11.50
N GLY A 249 11.44 -0.65 12.22
CA GLY A 249 11.49 0.80 12.46
C GLY A 249 12.78 1.24 13.14
N VAL A 250 13.23 0.51 14.17
CA VAL A 250 14.54 0.72 14.80
C VAL A 250 15.66 0.50 13.80
N ALA A 251 15.66 -0.61 13.06
CA ALA A 251 16.70 -0.92 12.09
C ALA A 251 16.85 0.20 11.04
N ILE A 252 15.75 0.72 10.53
CA ILE A 252 15.70 1.83 9.56
C ILE A 252 16.29 3.12 10.16
N ILE A 253 15.89 3.49 11.39
CA ILE A 253 16.39 4.71 12.05
C ILE A 253 17.89 4.59 12.37
N VAL A 254 18.30 3.42 12.85
CA VAL A 254 19.69 3.14 13.23
C VAL A 254 20.59 3.09 12.00
N SER A 255 20.17 2.43 10.92
CA SER A 255 20.98 2.31 9.69
C SER A 255 21.26 3.69 9.08
N GLU A 256 20.26 4.57 9.04
CA GLU A 256 20.41 5.97 8.63
C GLU A 256 21.38 6.75 9.55
N SER A 257 21.41 6.43 10.85
CA SER A 257 22.30 7.10 11.81
C SER A 257 23.77 6.68 11.65
N PHE A 258 24.04 5.49 11.11
CA PHE A 258 25.38 4.98 10.82
C PHE A 258 25.81 5.18 9.36
N GLY A 259 24.99 5.84 8.52
CA GLY A 259 25.28 6.05 7.10
C GLY A 259 25.20 4.77 6.26
N VAL A 260 24.58 3.70 6.78
CA VAL A 260 24.34 2.46 6.05
C VAL A 260 22.89 2.46 5.59
N SER A 261 22.64 2.54 4.29
CA SER A 261 21.29 2.46 3.77
C SER A 261 20.86 0.99 3.68
N LEU A 262 19.84 0.57 4.42
CA LEU A 262 19.31 -0.80 4.33
C LEU A 262 18.55 -1.09 3.02
N TYR A 263 18.30 -0.06 2.21
CA TYR A 263 17.78 -0.09 0.84
C TYR A 263 18.30 1.11 0.04
#